data_AF-A0A525KYA6-F1
#
_entry.id   AF-A0A525KYA6-F1
#
_cell.length_a   1.000
_cell.length_b   1.000
_cell.length_c   1.000
_cell.angle_alpha   90.00
_cell.angle_beta   90.00
_cell.angle_gamma   90.00
#
_symmetry.space_group_name_H-M   'P 1'
#
loop_
_entity.id
_entity.type
_entity.pdbx_description
1 polymer ?
#
loop_
_entity_poly.entity_id
_entity_poly.type
_entity_poly.pdbx_seq_one_letter_code
_entity_poly.pdbx_strand_id
1 'polypeptide(L)'
;MLLEILTVAATATAPTDPSQLPPKTVSPLIVTAQPKAAPPADATVAIDSDDDAPGAQHVSVWPAGAWAAKIDGHVTLTCFVDAHGLAERCRVAYETPQGRGFGAAALELQPTLKVTPLKGADGQPLAANMNIALTFKAPKPQDNVQQLIQATNPRAGRDAAWQDLDVRQNPISLRAVVMMNHPVWVKAPDFDELTKAYPARGGGAEGYAVAHCEVLRTGDLTRCVVSKEEPTGRGFATAALTLAAQFRISPEVMKYAPHGAPIEVDIPIRLPPPGAVDRTVTAPAWVAGVDPEAAPKLFPPEAAAKGVTSGRGTAKCLVTPDGTLADCAPESADPGGLGFSEAAVKLASTMRMNLWSSDAEPVEGGVVHVAIRLNLDPATN
;
A
#
# COMPACT_ATOMS: atom_id res chain seq x y z
N MET A 1 81.93 0.80 10.27
CA MET A 1 80.97 1.23 9.23
C MET A 1 79.91 0.15 9.17
N LEU A 2 78.66 0.48 9.59
CA LEU A 2 77.45 -0.37 9.64
C LEU A 2 77.50 -1.57 10.64
N LEU A 3 76.45 -1.94 11.39
CA LEU A 3 75.12 -1.40 11.70
C LEU A 3 74.60 -2.21 12.92
N GLU A 4 73.90 -1.58 13.87
CA GLU A 4 73.15 -2.27 14.93
C GLU A 4 71.93 -3.00 14.36
N ILE A 5 71.56 -4.15 14.93
CA ILE A 5 70.22 -4.74 14.76
C ILE A 5 69.71 -5.21 16.12
N LEU A 6 68.65 -4.53 16.58
CA LEU A 6 67.82 -4.88 17.72
C LEU A 6 66.92 -6.11 17.43
N THR A 7 66.68 -6.86 18.50
CA THR A 7 65.73 -7.97 18.66
C THR A 7 64.27 -7.55 18.55
N VAL A 8 63.42 -8.39 17.92
CA VAL A 8 62.00 -8.52 18.29
C VAL A 8 61.59 -10.00 18.21
N ALA A 9 61.05 -10.52 19.32
CA ALA A 9 60.50 -11.85 19.45
C ALA A 9 59.11 -11.93 18.79
N ALA A 10 58.88 -12.96 17.97
CA ALA A 10 57.57 -13.25 17.40
C ALA A 10 56.79 -14.18 18.34
N THR A 11 55.74 -13.67 18.99
CA THR A 11 54.73 -14.50 19.65
C THR A 11 53.78 -15.05 18.59
N ALA A 12 53.81 -16.36 18.37
CA ALA A 12 52.85 -17.05 17.51
C ALA A 12 51.45 -16.99 18.15
N THR A 13 50.52 -16.30 17.51
CA THR A 13 49.09 -16.31 17.86
C THR A 13 48.45 -17.61 17.38
N ALA A 14 47.70 -18.25 18.27
CA ALA A 14 46.94 -19.48 18.01
C ALA A 14 45.87 -19.28 16.91
N PRO A 15 45.48 -20.34 16.18
CA PRO A 15 44.46 -20.26 15.15
C PRO A 15 43.07 -19.99 15.75
N THR A 16 42.38 -19.02 15.17
CA THR A 16 40.99 -18.67 15.45
C THR A 16 40.05 -19.82 15.12
N ASP A 17 39.16 -20.14 16.06
CA ASP A 17 38.08 -21.12 15.96
C ASP A 17 37.18 -20.83 14.72
N PRO A 18 37.02 -21.77 13.78
CA PRO A 18 36.23 -21.58 12.56
C PRO A 18 34.70 -21.59 12.79
N SER A 19 34.24 -21.56 14.05
CA SER A 19 32.81 -21.69 14.40
C SER A 19 32.06 -20.37 14.62
N GLN A 20 32.70 -19.20 14.43
CA GLN A 20 31.98 -17.92 14.54
C GLN A 20 31.38 -17.52 13.19
N LEU A 21 30.11 -17.86 13.00
CA LEU A 21 29.24 -17.17 12.04
C LEU A 21 29.38 -15.65 12.29
N PRO A 22 29.53 -14.83 11.22
CA PRO A 22 29.65 -13.39 11.39
C PRO A 22 28.43 -12.88 12.19
N PRO A 23 28.63 -11.97 13.17
CA PRO A 23 27.53 -11.41 13.92
C PRO A 23 26.55 -10.79 12.93
N LYS A 24 25.27 -11.21 12.99
CA LYS A 24 24.16 -10.60 12.24
C LYS A 24 24.13 -9.11 12.58
N THR A 25 24.87 -8.31 11.84
CA THR A 25 24.98 -6.87 12.09
C THR A 25 23.83 -6.25 11.33
N VAL A 26 22.69 -6.15 11.99
CA VAL A 26 21.58 -5.36 11.48
C VAL A 26 22.06 -3.92 11.46
N SER A 27 21.99 -3.26 10.30
CA SER A 27 22.33 -1.83 10.19
C SER A 27 21.59 -1.05 11.29
N PRO A 28 22.24 -0.08 11.96
CA PRO A 28 21.58 0.66 13.02
C PRO A 28 20.36 1.38 12.45
N LEU A 29 19.19 1.19 13.08
CA LEU A 29 17.99 1.94 12.75
C LEU A 29 18.22 3.40 13.16
N ILE A 30 18.53 4.26 12.20
CA ILE A 30 18.65 5.69 12.42
C ILE A 30 17.24 6.27 12.39
N VAL A 31 16.68 6.59 13.57
CA VAL A 31 15.42 7.32 13.67
C VAL A 31 15.71 8.80 13.45
N THR A 32 15.55 9.28 12.22
CA THR A 32 15.61 10.70 11.93
C THR A 32 14.40 11.41 12.55
N ALA A 33 14.66 12.43 13.36
CA ALA A 33 13.58 13.24 13.95
C ALA A 33 12.76 13.93 12.85
N GLN A 34 11.45 14.05 13.06
CA GLN A 34 10.56 14.75 12.14
C GLN A 34 11.01 16.22 11.94
N PRO A 35 10.89 16.78 10.72
CA PRO A 35 11.14 18.20 10.46
C PRO A 35 10.26 19.12 11.34
N LYS A 36 10.77 20.32 11.65
CA LYS A 36 10.05 21.32 12.46
C LYS A 36 8.76 21.82 11.78
N ALA A 37 8.78 21.95 10.46
CA ALA A 37 7.64 22.36 9.65
C ALA A 37 7.20 21.22 8.72
N ALA A 38 5.91 21.19 8.40
CA ALA A 38 5.39 20.24 7.42
C ALA A 38 6.01 20.53 6.03
N PRO A 39 6.37 19.48 5.26
CA PRO A 39 6.67 19.64 3.84
C PRO A 39 5.48 20.31 3.11
N PRO A 40 5.73 21.12 2.07
CA PRO A 40 4.66 21.64 1.22
C PRO A 40 3.82 20.49 0.66
N ALA A 41 2.50 20.63 0.73
CA ALA A 41 1.56 19.64 0.22
C ALA A 41 1.29 19.89 -1.27
N ASP A 42 1.41 18.84 -2.07
CA ASP A 42 1.02 18.83 -3.49
C ASP A 42 -0.50 18.59 -3.64
N ALA A 43 -1.10 17.91 -2.66
CA ALA A 43 -2.55 17.68 -2.58
C ALA A 43 -3.00 17.69 -1.11
N THR A 44 -4.28 18.04 -0.88
CA THR A 44 -4.88 18.05 0.46
C THR A 44 -6.16 17.22 0.45
N VAL A 45 -6.31 16.36 1.47
CA VAL A 45 -7.48 15.52 1.71
C VAL A 45 -8.02 15.86 3.10
N ALA A 46 -9.30 16.23 3.17
CA ALA A 46 -9.99 16.37 4.44
C ALA A 46 -10.47 15.00 4.90
N ILE A 47 -10.16 14.65 6.15
CA ILE A 47 -10.72 13.48 6.83
C ILE A 47 -11.86 14.02 7.69
N ASP A 48 -13.05 13.93 7.11
CA ASP A 48 -14.26 14.45 7.72
C ASP A 48 -14.68 13.58 8.92
N SER A 49 -15.23 14.25 9.93
CA SER A 49 -16.01 13.60 10.99
C SER A 49 -17.47 13.50 10.56
N ASP A 50 -18.26 12.71 11.28
CA ASP A 50 -19.65 12.38 10.93
C ASP A 50 -20.56 13.62 10.78
N ASP A 51 -20.23 14.74 11.43
CA ASP A 51 -21.00 15.99 11.38
C ASP A 51 -20.84 16.76 10.05
N ASP A 52 -19.74 16.54 9.32
CA ASP A 52 -19.39 17.28 8.10
C ASP A 52 -19.43 16.36 6.85
N ALA A 53 -19.63 15.06 7.01
CA ALA A 53 -19.61 14.07 5.92
C ALA A 53 -20.94 14.04 5.13
N PRO A 54 -20.95 14.37 3.82
CA PRO A 54 -22.13 14.19 2.98
C PRO A 54 -22.38 12.69 2.72
N GLY A 55 -23.39 12.12 3.38
CA GLY A 55 -23.80 10.74 3.20
C GLY A 55 -23.05 9.74 4.11
N ALA A 56 -23.77 8.73 4.59
CA ALA A 56 -23.31 7.74 5.57
C ALA A 56 -22.30 6.70 5.01
N GLN A 57 -21.32 7.11 4.18
CA GLN A 57 -20.47 6.20 3.40
C GLN A 57 -18.97 6.31 3.64
N HIS A 58 -18.52 6.84 4.78
CA HIS A 58 -17.09 6.86 5.08
C HIS A 58 -16.78 6.00 6.30
N VAL A 59 -16.03 4.92 6.07
CA VAL A 59 -15.26 4.28 7.14
C VAL A 59 -14.05 5.17 7.37
N SER A 60 -14.15 6.08 8.33
CA SER A 60 -13.03 6.96 8.69
C SER A 60 -12.16 6.27 9.73
N VAL A 61 -10.87 6.08 9.44
CA VAL A 61 -9.89 5.56 10.40
C VAL A 61 -9.35 6.71 11.25
N TRP A 62 -9.49 6.58 12.57
CA TRP A 62 -9.12 7.62 13.53
C TRP A 62 -8.26 7.08 14.68
N PRO A 63 -7.27 7.86 15.18
CA PRO A 63 -6.55 7.47 16.39
C PRO A 63 -7.47 7.57 17.61
N ALA A 64 -7.72 6.46 18.29
CA ALA A 64 -8.70 6.36 19.37
C ALA A 64 -8.48 7.40 20.50
N GLY A 65 -7.23 7.61 20.91
CA GLY A 65 -6.89 8.58 21.96
C GLY A 65 -7.10 10.02 21.54
N ALA A 66 -6.81 10.35 20.28
CA ALA A 66 -7.01 11.70 19.75
C ALA A 66 -8.49 12.01 19.55
N TRP A 67 -9.27 11.03 19.06
CA TRP A 67 -10.72 11.13 18.95
C TRP A 67 -11.38 11.37 20.31
N ALA A 68 -11.06 10.55 21.31
CA ALA A 68 -11.61 10.69 22.66
C ALA A 68 -11.26 12.04 23.31
N ALA A 69 -10.05 12.54 23.03
CA ALA A 69 -9.57 13.84 23.49
C ALA A 69 -10.04 15.02 22.63
N LYS A 70 -10.76 14.78 21.52
CA LYS A 70 -11.24 15.78 20.56
C LYS A 70 -10.10 16.66 20.03
N ILE A 71 -9.01 16.00 19.66
CA ILE A 71 -7.80 16.65 19.13
C ILE A 71 -7.86 16.60 17.60
N ASP A 72 -7.69 17.77 16.98
CA ASP A 72 -7.45 17.86 15.54
C ASP A 72 -6.05 17.37 15.20
N GLY A 73 -5.89 16.83 13.98
CA GLY A 73 -4.62 16.32 13.49
C GLY A 73 -4.32 16.81 12.09
N HIS A 74 -3.04 16.95 11.79
CA HIS A 74 -2.55 17.19 10.45
C HIS A 74 -1.36 16.29 10.15
N VAL A 75 -1.42 15.57 9.04
CA VAL A 75 -0.39 14.65 8.59
C VAL A 75 0.02 15.01 7.18
N THR A 76 1.30 14.94 6.88
CA THR A 76 1.80 14.93 5.51
C THR A 76 2.41 13.57 5.23
N LEU A 77 1.83 12.83 4.28
CA LEU A 77 2.42 11.61 3.75
C LEU A 77 3.24 11.93 2.51
N THR A 78 4.44 11.37 2.39
CA THR A 78 5.10 11.28 1.09
C THR A 78 4.70 9.94 0.48
N CYS A 79 3.97 9.97 -0.63
CA CYS A 79 3.49 8.81 -1.37
C CYS A 79 4.03 8.84 -2.79
N PHE A 80 4.19 7.66 -3.40
CA PHE A 80 4.29 7.57 -4.85
C PHE A 80 2.87 7.57 -5.41
N VAL A 81 2.49 8.59 -6.18
CA VAL A 81 1.19 8.66 -6.83
C VAL A 81 1.36 8.18 -8.26
N ASP A 82 0.56 7.20 -8.69
CA ASP A 82 0.59 6.66 -10.05
C ASP A 82 -0.06 7.61 -11.07
N ALA A 83 -0.04 7.22 -12.36
CA ALA A 83 -0.65 8.00 -13.43
C ALA A 83 -2.19 8.10 -13.31
N HIS A 84 -2.82 7.26 -12.50
CA HIS A 84 -4.26 7.23 -12.23
C HIS A 84 -4.63 7.98 -10.95
N GLY A 85 -3.65 8.54 -10.23
CA GLY A 85 -3.86 9.32 -9.03
C GLY A 85 -3.94 8.50 -7.75
N LEU A 86 -3.66 7.20 -7.81
CA LEU A 86 -3.66 6.33 -6.64
C LEU A 86 -2.37 6.53 -5.87
N ALA A 87 -2.49 6.84 -4.58
CA ALA A 87 -1.34 6.95 -3.70
C ALA A 87 -0.87 5.56 -3.29
N GLU A 88 0.40 5.27 -3.49
CA GLU A 88 1.07 4.02 -3.14
C GLU A 88 2.33 4.31 -2.30
N ARG A 89 2.86 3.28 -1.64
CA ARG A 89 4.19 3.33 -0.97
C ARG A 89 4.36 4.57 -0.09
N CYS A 90 3.30 4.90 0.65
CA CYS A 90 3.26 6.07 1.51
C CYS A 90 4.15 5.91 2.74
N ARG A 91 4.72 7.02 3.20
CA ARG A 91 5.39 7.13 4.50
C ARG A 91 5.02 8.44 5.18
N VAL A 92 4.98 8.44 6.51
CA VAL A 92 4.74 9.64 7.29
C VAL A 92 5.95 10.57 7.17
N ALA A 93 5.77 11.73 6.54
CA ALA A 93 6.79 12.77 6.47
C ALA A 93 6.64 13.79 7.61
N TYR A 94 5.40 14.02 8.05
CA TYR A 94 5.08 14.93 9.15
C TYR A 94 3.76 14.55 9.82
N GLU A 95 3.70 14.64 11.15
CA GLU A 95 2.48 14.52 11.96
C GLU A 95 2.45 15.65 13.00
N THR A 96 1.29 16.25 13.18
CA THR A 96 1.01 17.14 14.31
C THR A 96 -0.41 16.92 14.84
N PRO A 97 -0.62 16.84 16.17
CA PRO A 97 0.40 16.75 17.21
C PRO A 97 1.18 15.43 17.15
N GLN A 98 2.49 15.47 17.37
CA GLN A 98 3.34 14.28 17.30
C GLN A 98 2.95 13.21 18.33
N GLY A 99 3.05 11.94 17.92
CA GLY A 99 2.84 10.79 18.80
C GLY A 99 1.38 10.56 19.21
N ARG A 100 0.42 11.21 18.53
CA ARG A 100 -1.02 11.00 18.76
C ARG A 100 -1.61 9.91 17.87
N GLY A 101 -0.83 9.40 16.92
CA GLY A 101 -1.19 8.27 16.08
C GLY A 101 -1.86 8.66 14.77
N PHE A 102 -1.90 9.94 14.42
CA PHE A 102 -2.49 10.39 13.16
C PHE A 102 -1.70 9.87 11.96
N GLY A 103 -0.37 9.78 12.04
CA GLY A 103 0.45 9.23 10.98
C GLY A 103 0.13 7.77 10.70
N ALA A 104 -0.12 6.97 11.73
CA ALA A 104 -0.58 5.58 11.57
C ALA A 104 -1.96 5.55 10.90
N ALA A 105 -2.95 6.29 11.43
CA ALA A 105 -4.29 6.36 10.84
C ALA A 105 -4.28 6.85 9.37
N ALA A 106 -3.40 7.79 9.03
CA ALA A 106 -3.22 8.27 7.67
C ALA A 106 -2.68 7.19 6.72
N LEU A 107 -1.78 6.32 7.19
CA LEU A 107 -1.30 5.18 6.41
C LEU A 107 -2.39 4.12 6.21
N GLU A 108 -3.24 3.88 7.22
CA GLU A 108 -4.41 2.98 7.08
C GLU A 108 -5.39 3.48 6.02
N LEU A 109 -5.51 4.80 5.85
CA LEU A 109 -6.37 5.41 4.84
C LEU A 109 -5.79 5.38 3.42
N GLN A 110 -4.55 4.94 3.23
CA GLN A 110 -3.87 4.95 1.92
C GLN A 110 -4.70 4.32 0.78
N PRO A 111 -5.39 3.18 0.97
CA PRO A 111 -6.24 2.61 -0.09
C PRO A 111 -7.38 3.54 -0.53
N THR A 112 -7.77 4.54 0.25
CA THR A 112 -8.80 5.51 -0.12
C THR A 112 -8.25 6.75 -0.82
N LEU A 113 -6.92 6.93 -0.87
CA LEU A 113 -6.28 8.13 -1.40
C LEU A 113 -6.16 8.06 -2.93
N LYS A 114 -7.12 8.71 -3.61
CA LYS A 114 -7.06 9.06 -5.04
C LYS A 114 -7.01 10.58 -5.15
N VAL A 115 -5.91 11.11 -5.67
CA VAL A 115 -5.63 12.55 -5.85
C VAL A 115 -5.33 12.85 -7.30
N THR A 116 -5.37 14.11 -7.71
CA THR A 116 -4.94 14.49 -9.07
C THR A 116 -3.43 14.31 -9.21
N PRO A 117 -2.93 13.50 -10.17
CA PRO A 117 -1.51 13.37 -10.43
C PRO A 117 -0.87 14.69 -10.85
N LEU A 118 0.45 14.81 -10.65
CA LEU A 118 1.24 15.83 -11.32
C LEU A 118 1.15 15.64 -12.84
N LYS A 119 1.38 16.71 -13.59
CA LYS A 119 1.41 16.65 -15.06
C LYS A 119 2.85 16.73 -15.56
N GLY A 120 3.19 15.90 -16.54
CA GLY A 120 4.45 15.97 -17.28
C GLY A 120 4.52 17.21 -18.17
N ALA A 121 5.67 17.38 -18.84
CA ALA A 121 5.87 18.47 -19.80
C ALA A 121 4.92 18.43 -21.00
N ASP A 122 4.38 17.25 -21.31
CA ASP A 122 3.38 16.96 -22.33
C ASP A 122 1.93 17.16 -21.84
N GLY A 123 1.75 17.53 -20.57
CA GLY A 123 0.45 17.70 -19.93
C GLY A 123 -0.25 16.40 -19.50
N GLN A 124 0.38 15.24 -19.69
CA GLN A 124 -0.16 13.94 -19.28
C GLN A 124 0.07 13.68 -17.79
N PRO A 125 -0.76 12.85 -17.13
CA PRO A 125 -0.50 12.41 -15.77
C PRO A 125 0.88 11.77 -15.61
N LEU A 126 1.64 12.22 -14.62
CA LEU A 126 2.99 11.78 -14.32
C LEU A 126 3.01 11.07 -12.98
N ALA A 127 3.43 9.80 -12.99
CA ALA A 127 3.68 9.05 -11.76
C ALA A 127 4.92 9.61 -11.04
N ALA A 128 4.76 10.02 -9.78
CA ALA A 128 5.81 10.73 -9.04
C ALA A 128 5.62 10.63 -7.52
N ASN A 129 6.68 10.94 -6.76
CA ASN A 129 6.53 11.14 -5.32
C ASN A 129 5.83 12.49 -5.07
N MET A 130 4.74 12.47 -4.32
CA MET A 130 3.95 13.63 -3.92
C MET A 130 3.76 13.66 -2.40
N ASN A 131 3.69 14.86 -1.84
CA ASN A 131 3.31 15.10 -0.46
C ASN A 131 1.79 15.33 -0.37
N ILE A 132 1.08 14.40 0.25
CA ILE A 132 -0.37 14.49 0.46
C ILE A 132 -0.63 14.89 1.91
N ALA A 133 -1.27 16.05 2.11
CA ALA A 133 -1.69 16.51 3.43
C ALA A 133 -3.08 15.95 3.78
N LEU A 134 -3.18 15.27 4.92
CA LEU A 134 -4.43 14.80 5.50
C LEU A 134 -4.77 15.68 6.70
N THR A 135 -5.96 16.26 6.71
CA THR A 135 -6.46 17.08 7.82
C THR A 135 -7.58 16.34 8.55
N PHE A 136 -7.32 15.95 9.79
CA PHE A 136 -8.26 15.30 10.69
C PHE A 136 -8.97 16.36 11.51
N LYS A 137 -10.29 16.51 11.32
CA LYS A 137 -11.13 17.41 12.13
C LYS A 137 -11.92 16.62 13.18
N ALA A 138 -11.61 16.83 14.45
CA ALA A 138 -12.30 16.16 15.54
C ALA A 138 -13.81 16.48 15.49
N PRO A 139 -14.66 15.52 15.90
CA PRO A 139 -16.10 15.72 15.92
C PRO A 139 -16.45 16.88 16.84
N LYS A 140 -17.47 17.67 16.47
CA LYS A 140 -17.89 18.78 17.31
C LYS A 140 -18.48 18.21 18.61
N PRO A 141 -18.31 18.88 19.77
CA PRO A 141 -19.07 18.51 20.96
C PRO A 141 -20.55 18.49 20.59
N GLN A 142 -21.23 17.36 20.82
CA GLN A 142 -22.68 17.28 20.66
C GLN A 142 -23.32 18.46 21.40
N ASP A 143 -24.03 19.32 20.68
CA ASP A 143 -25.00 20.16 21.36
C ASP A 143 -26.08 19.22 21.88
N ASN A 144 -26.17 19.08 23.20
CA ASN A 144 -27.23 18.30 23.81
C ASN A 144 -28.55 18.93 23.36
N VAL A 145 -29.34 18.20 22.56
CA VAL A 145 -30.61 18.68 22.03
C VAL A 145 -31.50 19.19 23.18
N GLN A 146 -31.46 18.54 24.35
CA GLN A 146 -32.14 19.00 25.56
C GLN A 146 -31.66 20.38 26.06
N GLN A 147 -30.35 20.68 25.96
CA GLN A 147 -29.78 21.96 26.37
C GLN A 147 -30.08 23.07 25.35
N LEU A 148 -30.05 22.78 24.05
CA LEU A 148 -30.51 23.70 23.01
C LEU A 148 -31.99 24.05 23.19
N ILE A 149 -32.84 23.07 23.53
CA ILE A 149 -34.26 23.27 23.81
C ILE A 149 -34.47 24.17 25.03
N GLN A 150 -33.74 23.93 26.13
CA GLN A 150 -33.83 24.76 27.34
C GLN A 150 -33.35 26.19 27.13
N ALA A 151 -32.34 26.39 26.27
CA ALA A 151 -31.80 27.71 25.93
C ALA A 151 -32.71 28.50 24.98
N THR A 152 -33.48 27.84 24.11
CA THR A 152 -34.30 28.50 23.08
C THR A 152 -35.76 28.69 23.44
N ASN A 153 -36.32 27.92 24.40
CA ASN A 153 -37.71 28.15 24.82
C ASN A 153 -38.03 27.64 26.26
N PRO A 154 -37.79 28.43 27.32
CA PRO A 154 -38.06 28.02 28.70
C PRO A 154 -39.55 27.87 29.06
N ARG A 155 -40.49 28.10 28.11
CA ARG A 155 -41.94 27.99 28.30
C ARG A 155 -42.63 27.01 27.36
N ALA A 156 -41.90 26.23 26.57
CA ALA A 156 -42.49 25.16 25.79
C ALA A 156 -43.01 24.06 26.74
N GLY A 157 -44.30 24.15 27.07
CA GLY A 157 -45.07 23.10 27.71
C GLY A 157 -45.02 21.81 26.89
N ARG A 158 -45.40 20.71 27.54
CA ARG A 158 -45.22 19.30 27.17
C ARG A 158 -45.91 18.81 25.88
N ASP A 159 -46.21 19.70 24.94
CA ASP A 159 -47.07 19.42 23.79
C ASP A 159 -46.39 19.89 22.49
N ALA A 160 -45.40 19.14 22.00
CA ALA A 160 -44.96 19.22 20.60
C ALA A 160 -44.27 17.93 20.15
N ALA A 161 -44.70 17.43 19.00
CA ALA A 161 -44.34 16.20 18.33
C ALA A 161 -42.83 16.02 18.06
N TRP A 162 -42.06 15.54 19.03
CA TRP A 162 -40.63 15.23 18.85
C TRP A 162 -40.17 13.93 19.53
N GLN A 163 -41.09 13.01 19.82
CA GLN A 163 -40.76 11.71 20.43
C GLN A 163 -39.99 10.75 19.50
N ASP A 164 -39.81 11.09 18.21
CA ASP A 164 -39.17 10.23 17.20
C ASP A 164 -37.84 10.76 16.65
N LEU A 165 -37.23 11.79 17.26
CA LEU A 165 -35.88 12.22 16.89
C LEU A 165 -34.83 11.34 17.57
N ASP A 166 -34.71 10.12 17.05
CA ASP A 166 -33.69 9.17 17.46
C ASP A 166 -32.37 9.49 16.76
N VAL A 167 -31.59 10.42 17.35
CA VAL A 167 -30.19 10.62 16.96
C VAL A 167 -29.37 9.46 17.53
N ARG A 168 -29.55 8.26 16.96
CA ARG A 168 -28.75 7.09 17.34
C ARG A 168 -27.31 7.34 16.91
N GLN A 169 -26.44 7.55 17.89
CA GLN A 169 -24.98 7.52 17.72
C GLN A 169 -24.39 8.64 16.87
N ASN A 170 -24.69 9.92 17.15
CA ASN A 170 -23.87 11.04 16.67
C ASN A 170 -23.03 11.62 17.81
N PRO A 171 -21.68 11.61 17.80
CA PRO A 171 -20.86 11.04 16.72
C PRO A 171 -20.93 9.51 16.75
N ILE A 172 -20.66 8.91 15.58
CA ILE A 172 -20.69 7.46 15.38
C ILE A 172 -19.74 6.85 16.40
N SER A 173 -20.20 5.79 17.05
CA SER A 173 -19.38 5.08 18.02
C SER A 173 -18.22 4.42 17.29
N LEU A 174 -16.99 4.87 17.56
CA LEU A 174 -15.80 4.20 17.05
C LEU A 174 -15.78 2.75 17.52
N ARG A 175 -15.49 1.84 16.59
CA ARG A 175 -15.15 0.45 16.89
C ARG A 175 -13.65 0.25 16.75
N ALA A 176 -13.06 -0.51 17.67
CA ALA A 176 -11.68 -0.94 17.54
C ALA A 176 -11.62 -2.14 16.58
N VAL A 177 -10.80 -2.01 15.54
CA VAL A 177 -10.64 -3.01 14.47
C VAL A 177 -9.16 -3.19 14.16
N VAL A 178 -8.82 -4.32 13.55
CA VAL A 178 -7.47 -4.56 13.03
C VAL A 178 -7.52 -4.45 11.52
N MET A 179 -6.96 -3.38 10.98
CA MET A 179 -6.86 -3.18 9.54
C MET A 179 -5.71 -4.01 8.96
N MET A 180 -5.99 -4.70 7.85
CA MET A 180 -5.01 -5.46 7.07
C MET A 180 -4.59 -4.67 5.84
N ASN A 181 -3.39 -4.09 5.88
CA ASN A 181 -2.89 -3.21 4.80
C ASN A 181 -2.08 -3.94 3.72
N HIS A 182 -1.63 -5.16 4.01
CA HIS A 182 -0.81 -5.94 3.09
C HIS A 182 -1.43 -7.35 2.93
N PRO A 183 -2.66 -7.45 2.39
CA PRO A 183 -3.31 -8.72 2.18
C PRO A 183 -2.54 -9.55 1.15
N VAL A 184 -2.40 -10.85 1.42
CA VAL A 184 -1.93 -11.83 0.44
C VAL A 184 -3.14 -12.55 -0.12
N TRP A 185 -3.44 -12.33 -1.39
CA TRP A 185 -4.60 -12.90 -2.07
C TRP A 185 -4.27 -14.28 -2.62
N VAL A 186 -5.11 -15.27 -2.29
CA VAL A 186 -5.08 -16.62 -2.90
C VAL A 186 -6.18 -16.79 -3.94
N LYS A 187 -7.11 -15.82 -4.01
CA LYS A 187 -8.07 -15.63 -5.08
C LYS A 187 -8.36 -14.14 -5.20
N ALA A 188 -8.42 -13.64 -6.44
CA ALA A 188 -8.86 -12.30 -6.79
C ALA A 188 -9.55 -12.37 -8.16
N PRO A 189 -10.34 -11.36 -8.55
CA PRO A 189 -10.92 -11.30 -9.88
C PRO A 189 -9.86 -11.22 -10.98
N ASP A 190 -10.17 -11.78 -12.15
CA ASP A 190 -9.35 -11.61 -13.37
C ASP A 190 -9.79 -10.39 -14.20
N PHE A 191 -9.10 -10.13 -15.32
CA PHE A 191 -9.43 -9.02 -16.22
C PHE A 191 -10.81 -9.12 -16.89
N ASP A 192 -11.30 -10.33 -17.15
CA ASP A 192 -12.58 -10.54 -17.81
C ASP A 192 -13.75 -10.32 -16.82
N GLU A 193 -13.57 -10.76 -15.58
CA GLU A 193 -14.47 -10.48 -14.46
C GLU A 193 -14.51 -8.98 -14.13
N LEU A 194 -13.35 -8.30 -14.12
CA LEU A 194 -13.28 -6.85 -13.96
C LEU A 194 -14.06 -6.13 -15.07
N THR A 195 -13.84 -6.52 -16.34
CA THR A 195 -14.51 -5.95 -17.50
C THR A 195 -16.03 -6.13 -17.41
N LYS A 196 -16.47 -7.34 -17.02
CA LYS A 196 -17.89 -7.68 -16.87
C LYS A 196 -18.56 -6.90 -15.75
N ALA A 197 -17.83 -6.54 -14.70
CA ALA A 197 -18.34 -5.78 -13.57
C ALA A 197 -18.52 -4.28 -13.87
N TYR A 198 -17.98 -3.76 -14.98
CA TYR A 198 -18.07 -2.33 -15.30
C TYR A 198 -19.54 -1.85 -15.35
N PRO A 199 -19.91 -0.79 -14.61
CA PRO A 199 -21.29 -0.36 -14.51
C PRO A 199 -21.78 0.37 -15.78
N ALA A 200 -23.01 0.08 -16.22
CA ALA A 200 -23.62 0.78 -17.35
C ALA A 200 -23.69 2.31 -17.18
N ARG A 201 -23.84 2.78 -15.93
CA ARG A 201 -23.84 4.22 -15.58
C ARG A 201 -22.44 4.86 -15.54
N GLY A 202 -21.36 4.07 -15.67
CA GLY A 202 -19.98 4.53 -15.73
C GLY A 202 -19.69 5.42 -16.95
N GLY A 203 -20.42 5.22 -18.06
CA GLY A 203 -20.42 6.15 -19.19
C GLY A 203 -19.07 6.33 -19.89
N GLY A 204 -18.17 5.34 -19.79
CA GLY A 204 -16.84 5.39 -20.40
C GLY A 204 -15.80 6.19 -19.59
N ALA A 205 -16.13 6.59 -18.37
CA ALA A 205 -15.15 7.10 -17.42
C ALA A 205 -14.39 5.95 -16.74
N GLU A 206 -13.13 6.18 -16.39
CA GLU A 206 -12.47 5.34 -15.39
C GLU A 206 -13.18 5.53 -14.04
N GLY A 207 -13.43 4.41 -13.36
CA GLY A 207 -13.95 4.39 -12.00
C GLY A 207 -12.93 3.90 -10.99
N TYR A 208 -13.10 4.34 -9.77
CA TYR A 208 -12.38 3.85 -8.61
C TYR A 208 -13.35 3.65 -7.46
N ALA A 209 -13.30 2.50 -6.81
CA ALA A 209 -14.09 2.27 -5.62
C ALA A 209 -13.30 1.42 -4.63
N VAL A 210 -13.56 1.65 -3.34
CA VAL A 210 -12.93 0.89 -2.25
C VAL A 210 -14.02 0.12 -1.53
N ALA A 211 -13.88 -1.20 -1.51
CA ALA A 211 -14.71 -2.08 -0.70
C ALA A 211 -14.01 -2.32 0.65
N HIS A 212 -14.65 -1.89 1.73
CA HIS A 212 -14.23 -2.15 3.09
C HIS A 212 -14.94 -3.41 3.59
N CYS A 213 -14.17 -4.47 3.86
CA CYS A 213 -14.70 -5.79 4.19
C CYS A 213 -14.15 -6.28 5.52
N GLU A 214 -14.93 -7.13 6.19
CA GLU A 214 -14.41 -7.95 7.27
C GLU A 214 -13.84 -9.26 6.75
N VAL A 215 -12.80 -9.76 7.42
CA VAL A 215 -12.07 -10.96 7.05
C VAL A 215 -12.41 -12.10 8.01
N LEU A 216 -12.99 -13.18 7.47
CA LEU A 216 -13.20 -14.42 8.21
C LEU A 216 -11.87 -15.16 8.41
N ARG A 217 -11.80 -16.01 9.45
CA ARG A 217 -10.60 -16.83 9.72
C ARG A 217 -10.24 -17.79 8.58
N THR A 218 -11.20 -18.11 7.71
CA THR A 218 -11.00 -18.92 6.49
C THR A 218 -10.33 -18.13 5.34
N GLY A 219 -10.17 -16.81 5.51
CA GLY A 219 -9.70 -15.87 4.51
C GLY A 219 -10.80 -15.28 3.62
N ASP A 220 -12.04 -15.79 3.73
CA ASP A 220 -13.18 -15.26 2.96
C ASP A 220 -13.61 -13.89 3.50
N LEU A 221 -14.14 -13.06 2.62
CA LEU A 221 -14.61 -11.73 2.96
C LEU A 221 -16.10 -11.71 3.25
N THR A 222 -16.50 -10.90 4.22
CA THR A 222 -17.90 -10.73 4.60
C THR A 222 -18.18 -9.28 4.98
N ARG A 223 -19.46 -8.94 5.11
CA ARG A 223 -19.93 -7.61 5.55
C ARG A 223 -19.27 -6.45 4.80
N CYS A 224 -19.00 -6.64 3.51
CA CYS A 224 -18.41 -5.63 2.67
C CYS A 224 -19.35 -4.44 2.49
N VAL A 225 -18.82 -3.23 2.70
CA VAL A 225 -19.47 -1.94 2.44
C VAL A 225 -18.56 -1.08 1.58
N VAL A 226 -19.11 -0.07 0.93
CA VAL A 226 -18.30 0.86 0.12
C VAL A 226 -17.81 1.97 1.03
N SER A 227 -16.49 2.17 1.07
CA SER A 227 -15.86 3.29 1.78
C SER A 227 -15.52 4.45 0.84
N LYS A 228 -15.44 4.20 -0.47
CA LYS A 228 -15.22 5.25 -1.48
C LYS A 228 -15.77 4.85 -2.85
N GLU A 229 -16.31 5.84 -3.57
CA GLU A 229 -16.64 5.75 -4.99
C GLU A 229 -16.22 7.05 -5.69
N GLU A 230 -15.50 6.93 -6.80
CA GLU A 230 -15.08 8.06 -7.63
C GLU A 230 -15.14 7.66 -9.12
N PRO A 231 -15.89 8.37 -9.98
CA PRO A 231 -16.87 9.39 -9.64
C PRO A 231 -18.08 8.83 -8.90
N THR A 232 -18.60 9.59 -7.93
CA THR A 232 -19.74 9.18 -7.09
C THR A 232 -21.03 8.96 -7.91
N GLY A 233 -21.84 7.98 -7.50
CA GLY A 233 -23.17 7.71 -8.06
C GLY A 233 -23.19 7.07 -9.45
N ARG A 234 -22.02 6.69 -9.99
CA ARG A 234 -21.87 6.08 -11.31
C ARG A 234 -22.01 4.56 -11.30
N GLY A 235 -22.10 3.95 -10.12
CA GLY A 235 -22.31 2.51 -9.95
C GLY A 235 -21.02 1.71 -9.76
N PHE A 236 -19.87 2.38 -9.64
CA PHE A 236 -18.59 1.74 -9.35
C PHE A 236 -18.58 1.15 -7.93
N ALA A 237 -19.29 1.78 -7.00
CA ALA A 237 -19.56 1.26 -5.66
C ALA A 237 -20.14 -0.17 -5.69
N THR A 238 -21.22 -0.38 -6.46
CA THR A 238 -21.87 -1.68 -6.59
C THR A 238 -21.00 -2.69 -7.34
N ALA A 239 -20.27 -2.24 -8.37
CA ALA A 239 -19.32 -3.08 -9.10
C ALA A 239 -18.21 -3.60 -8.17
N ALA A 240 -17.63 -2.72 -7.35
CA ALA A 240 -16.61 -3.08 -6.37
C ALA A 240 -17.11 -4.10 -5.36
N LEU A 241 -18.32 -3.93 -4.80
CA LEU A 241 -18.90 -4.93 -3.88
C LEU A 241 -19.14 -6.30 -4.55
N THR A 242 -19.51 -6.29 -5.83
CA THR A 242 -19.70 -7.54 -6.60
C THR A 242 -18.37 -8.27 -6.79
N LEU A 243 -17.31 -7.54 -7.11
CA LEU A 243 -15.96 -8.08 -7.26
C LEU A 243 -15.36 -8.51 -5.92
N ALA A 244 -15.59 -7.76 -4.84
CA ALA A 244 -15.10 -8.04 -3.49
C ALA A 244 -15.47 -9.46 -3.02
N ALA A 245 -16.65 -9.96 -3.39
CA ALA A 245 -17.08 -11.32 -3.05
C ALA A 245 -16.19 -12.45 -3.62
N GLN A 246 -15.33 -12.14 -4.59
CA GLN A 246 -14.44 -13.11 -5.23
C GLN A 246 -13.06 -13.19 -4.57
N PHE A 247 -12.69 -12.17 -3.80
CA PHE A 247 -11.41 -12.11 -3.13
C PHE A 247 -11.34 -13.09 -1.97
N ARG A 248 -10.16 -13.68 -1.78
CA ARG A 248 -9.86 -14.50 -0.62
C ARG A 248 -8.44 -14.27 -0.15
N ILE A 249 -8.31 -13.94 1.13
CA ILE A 249 -7.02 -13.79 1.80
C ILE A 249 -6.42 -15.17 2.10
N SER A 250 -5.10 -15.27 2.02
CA SER A 250 -4.34 -16.48 2.35
C SER A 250 -4.65 -16.94 3.78
N PRO A 251 -5.17 -18.17 3.95
CA PRO A 251 -5.35 -18.75 5.29
C PRO A 251 -4.04 -18.85 6.07
N GLU A 252 -2.89 -18.96 5.40
CA GLU A 252 -1.57 -18.98 6.04
C GLU A 252 -1.25 -17.66 6.74
N VAL A 253 -1.58 -16.51 6.12
CA VAL A 253 -1.43 -15.20 6.77
C VAL A 253 -2.41 -15.07 7.94
N MET A 254 -3.63 -15.59 7.79
CA MET A 254 -4.65 -15.57 8.84
C MET A 254 -4.28 -16.37 10.10
N LYS A 255 -3.32 -17.31 10.02
CA LYS A 255 -2.79 -18.00 11.21
C LYS A 255 -2.14 -17.05 12.21
N TYR A 256 -1.56 -15.95 11.73
CA TYR A 256 -0.88 -14.95 12.55
C TYR A 256 -1.79 -13.81 12.98
N ALA A 257 -3.06 -13.83 12.54
CA ALA A 257 -3.97 -12.74 12.83
C ALA A 257 -4.41 -12.75 14.31
N PRO A 258 -4.46 -11.56 14.96
CA PRO A 258 -4.76 -11.45 16.37
C PRO A 258 -6.12 -12.05 16.72
N HIS A 259 -6.24 -12.57 17.95
CA HIS A 259 -7.50 -13.11 18.45
C HIS A 259 -8.38 -11.99 19.04
N GLY A 260 -9.70 -12.12 18.87
CA GLY A 260 -10.70 -11.33 19.62
C GLY A 260 -11.13 -9.99 19.01
N ALA A 261 -10.42 -9.46 18.01
CA ALA A 261 -10.85 -8.28 17.26
C ALA A 261 -11.28 -8.67 15.83
N PRO A 262 -12.31 -8.02 15.25
CA PRO A 262 -12.60 -8.17 13.83
C PRO A 262 -11.40 -7.66 13.02
N ILE A 263 -11.05 -8.40 11.98
CA ILE A 263 -10.01 -8.04 11.03
C ILE A 263 -10.75 -7.45 9.83
N GLU A 264 -10.32 -6.28 9.40
CA GLU A 264 -10.92 -5.53 8.30
C GLU A 264 -9.87 -5.27 7.23
N VAL A 265 -10.31 -5.15 5.98
CA VAL A 265 -9.46 -4.92 4.82
C VAL A 265 -10.14 -3.96 3.88
N ASP A 266 -9.37 -3.02 3.34
CA ASP A 266 -9.81 -2.15 2.25
C ASP A 266 -9.29 -2.71 0.93
N ILE A 267 -10.20 -2.85 -0.03
CA ILE A 267 -9.92 -3.41 -1.35
C ILE A 267 -10.13 -2.30 -2.37
N PRO A 268 -9.06 -1.61 -2.78
CA PRO A 268 -9.14 -0.65 -3.86
C PRO A 268 -9.32 -1.38 -5.18
N ILE A 269 -10.27 -0.90 -6.00
CA ILE A 269 -10.59 -1.47 -7.30
C ILE A 269 -10.66 -0.32 -8.32
N ARG A 270 -9.75 -0.35 -9.30
CA ARG A 270 -9.81 0.50 -10.49
C ARG A 270 -10.61 -0.21 -11.57
N LEU A 271 -11.61 0.48 -12.12
CA LEU A 271 -12.46 -0.01 -13.20
C LEU A 271 -12.16 0.82 -14.46
N PRO A 272 -11.27 0.37 -15.35
CA PRO A 272 -11.00 1.05 -16.61
C PRO A 272 -12.26 1.04 -17.50
N PRO A 273 -12.42 2.04 -18.38
CA PRO A 273 -13.56 2.07 -19.29
C PRO A 273 -13.54 0.86 -20.24
N PRO A 274 -14.73 0.39 -20.70
CA PRO A 274 -14.81 -0.76 -21.59
C PRO A 274 -13.95 -0.57 -22.85
N GLY A 275 -13.14 -1.58 -23.18
CA GLY A 275 -12.22 -1.54 -24.31
C GLY A 275 -10.87 -0.87 -24.05
N ALA A 276 -10.65 -0.32 -22.85
CA ALA A 276 -9.37 0.27 -22.44
C ALA A 276 -8.55 -0.63 -21.48
N VAL A 277 -8.93 -1.91 -21.35
CA VAL A 277 -8.23 -2.85 -20.46
C VAL A 277 -6.87 -3.20 -21.07
N ASP A 278 -5.81 -2.64 -20.51
CA ASP A 278 -4.44 -3.07 -20.73
C ASP A 278 -4.15 -4.26 -19.80
N ARG A 279 -3.67 -5.37 -20.36
CA ARG A 279 -3.27 -6.55 -19.57
C ARG A 279 -1.82 -6.48 -19.10
N THR A 280 -1.18 -5.32 -19.24
CA THR A 280 0.17 -5.07 -18.73
C THR A 280 0.10 -4.74 -17.24
N VAL A 281 0.79 -5.53 -16.41
CA VAL A 281 0.86 -5.27 -14.97
C VAL A 281 1.96 -4.25 -14.69
N THR A 282 1.57 -3.06 -14.24
CA THR A 282 2.51 -1.94 -14.05
C THR A 282 2.98 -1.74 -12.61
N ALA A 283 2.15 -2.09 -11.62
CA ALA A 283 2.49 -1.96 -10.19
C ALA A 283 2.40 -3.31 -9.44
N PRO A 284 3.28 -4.29 -9.77
CA PRO A 284 3.24 -5.61 -9.18
C PRO A 284 3.52 -5.58 -7.67
N ALA A 285 2.70 -6.29 -6.90
CA ALA A 285 2.99 -6.64 -5.51
C ALA A 285 3.57 -8.06 -5.46
N TRP A 286 4.66 -8.26 -4.71
CA TRP A 286 5.38 -9.54 -4.66
C TRP A 286 5.10 -10.28 -3.36
N VAL A 287 4.62 -11.53 -3.46
CA VAL A 287 4.51 -12.46 -2.33
C VAL A 287 5.85 -13.16 -2.10
N ALA A 288 6.53 -13.51 -3.20
CA ALA A 288 7.90 -14.02 -3.19
C ALA A 288 8.72 -13.25 -4.23
N GLY A 289 9.71 -12.49 -3.76
CA GLY A 289 10.65 -11.78 -4.60
C GLY A 289 11.86 -12.64 -4.99
N VAL A 290 12.89 -11.98 -5.54
CA VAL A 290 14.17 -12.61 -5.84
C VAL A 290 14.86 -13.05 -4.54
N ASP A 291 15.31 -14.31 -4.50
CA ASP A 291 16.19 -14.79 -3.43
C ASP A 291 17.54 -14.05 -3.49
N PRO A 292 17.92 -13.29 -2.43
CA PRO A 292 19.17 -12.55 -2.40
C PRO A 292 20.42 -13.45 -2.51
N GLU A 293 20.34 -14.73 -2.16
CA GLU A 293 21.44 -15.69 -2.33
C GLU A 293 21.52 -16.30 -3.73
N ALA A 294 20.42 -16.27 -4.48
CA ALA A 294 20.37 -16.77 -5.85
C ALA A 294 20.90 -15.74 -6.86
N ALA A 295 20.66 -14.45 -6.64
CA ALA A 295 21.02 -13.40 -7.58
C ALA A 295 22.53 -13.33 -7.89
N PRO A 296 23.47 -13.39 -6.92
CA PRO A 296 24.90 -13.38 -7.22
C PRO A 296 25.36 -14.62 -8.00
N LYS A 297 24.76 -15.80 -7.73
CA LYS A 297 25.08 -17.06 -8.40
C LYS A 297 24.65 -17.07 -9.88
N LEU A 298 23.70 -16.20 -10.23
CA LEU A 298 23.20 -16.04 -11.59
C LEU A 298 23.80 -14.82 -12.30
N PHE A 299 24.84 -14.20 -11.73
CA PHE A 299 25.58 -13.16 -12.42
C PHE A 299 26.17 -13.69 -13.74
N PRO A 300 25.98 -13.02 -14.89
CA PRO A 300 26.43 -13.57 -16.16
C PRO A 300 27.95 -13.72 -16.24
N PRO A 301 28.47 -14.90 -16.62
CA PRO A 301 29.91 -15.15 -16.66
C PRO A 301 30.64 -14.27 -17.70
N GLU A 302 29.98 -13.95 -18.82
CA GLU A 302 30.53 -13.06 -19.83
C GLU A 302 30.68 -11.62 -19.32
N ALA A 303 29.70 -11.13 -18.54
CA ALA A 303 29.78 -9.82 -17.89
C ALA A 303 30.94 -9.77 -16.91
N ALA A 304 31.09 -10.81 -16.07
CA ALA A 304 32.18 -10.91 -15.11
C ALA A 304 33.56 -10.95 -15.80
N ALA A 305 33.69 -11.73 -16.88
CA ALA A 305 34.93 -11.81 -17.67
C ALA A 305 35.32 -10.47 -18.31
N LYS A 306 34.34 -9.61 -18.62
CA LYS A 306 34.56 -8.24 -19.13
C LYS A 306 34.71 -7.18 -18.02
N GLY A 307 34.81 -7.60 -16.75
CA GLY A 307 34.98 -6.70 -15.61
C GLY A 307 33.74 -5.88 -15.24
N VAL A 308 32.56 -6.25 -15.75
CA VAL A 308 31.29 -5.59 -15.39
C VAL A 308 30.87 -6.08 -14.00
N THR A 309 30.65 -5.15 -13.08
CA THR A 309 30.29 -5.45 -11.68
C THR A 309 28.80 -5.26 -11.37
N SER A 310 28.04 -4.65 -12.28
CA SER A 310 26.58 -4.57 -12.17
C SER A 310 25.92 -4.47 -13.53
N GLY A 311 24.71 -5.00 -13.63
CA GLY A 311 23.86 -4.85 -14.79
C GLY A 311 22.40 -5.12 -14.44
N ARG A 312 21.50 -4.75 -15.35
CA ARG A 312 20.06 -4.95 -15.24
C ARG A 312 19.59 -5.79 -16.40
N GLY A 313 18.80 -6.81 -16.12
CA GLY A 313 18.04 -7.55 -17.13
C GLY A 313 16.55 -7.37 -16.92
N THR A 314 15.79 -7.38 -17.99
CA THR A 314 14.33 -7.32 -17.98
C THR A 314 13.78 -8.61 -18.57
N ALA A 315 12.92 -9.28 -17.82
CA ALA A 315 12.18 -10.45 -18.25
C ALA A 315 10.70 -10.08 -18.46
N LYS A 316 10.14 -10.45 -19.61
CA LYS A 316 8.70 -10.35 -19.88
C LYS A 316 8.06 -11.70 -19.56
N CYS A 317 7.11 -11.73 -18.63
CA CYS A 317 6.49 -12.97 -18.16
C CYS A 317 4.96 -12.88 -18.22
N LEU A 318 4.30 -14.02 -18.41
CA LEU A 318 2.86 -14.20 -18.19
C LEU A 318 2.61 -14.54 -16.73
N VAL A 319 1.59 -13.94 -16.12
CA VAL A 319 1.18 -14.23 -14.75
C VAL A 319 0.11 -15.33 -14.75
N THR A 320 0.35 -16.40 -14.02
CA THR A 320 -0.57 -17.54 -13.90
C THR A 320 -1.68 -17.28 -12.85
N PRO A 321 -2.72 -18.12 -12.79
CA PRO A 321 -3.80 -17.99 -11.79
C PRO A 321 -3.36 -18.08 -10.33
N ASP A 322 -2.22 -18.70 -10.04
CA ASP A 322 -1.66 -18.78 -8.70
C ASP A 322 -0.60 -17.70 -8.41
N GLY A 323 -0.38 -16.77 -9.36
CA GLY A 323 0.55 -15.66 -9.27
C GLY A 323 2.01 -16.04 -9.56
N THR A 324 2.27 -17.28 -9.99
CA THR A 324 3.60 -17.65 -10.50
C THR A 324 3.84 -17.04 -11.89
N LEU A 325 5.11 -16.98 -12.30
CA LEU A 325 5.49 -16.41 -13.59
C LEU A 325 5.82 -17.53 -14.59
N ALA A 326 5.09 -17.53 -15.70
CA ALA A 326 5.25 -18.48 -16.81
C ALA A 326 5.69 -17.76 -18.09
N ASP A 327 6.14 -18.53 -19.08
CA ASP A 327 6.53 -18.05 -20.42
C ASP A 327 7.47 -16.83 -20.40
N CYS A 328 8.36 -16.78 -19.41
CA CYS A 328 9.31 -15.69 -19.24
C CYS A 328 10.32 -15.66 -20.40
N ALA A 329 10.42 -14.51 -21.07
CA ALA A 329 11.34 -14.28 -22.17
C ALA A 329 12.29 -13.09 -21.88
N PRO A 330 13.54 -13.15 -22.36
CA PRO A 330 14.46 -12.00 -22.31
C PRO A 330 13.88 -10.85 -23.13
N GLU A 331 13.80 -9.64 -22.56
CA GLU A 331 13.30 -8.46 -23.27
C GLU A 331 14.41 -7.43 -23.52
N SER A 332 15.07 -6.99 -22.45
CA SER A 332 16.12 -5.96 -22.54
C SER A 332 17.17 -6.15 -21.46
N ALA A 333 18.35 -5.60 -21.68
CA ALA A 333 19.45 -5.62 -20.71
C ALA A 333 20.29 -4.36 -20.83
N ASP A 334 20.85 -3.93 -19.69
CA ASP A 334 21.78 -2.82 -19.57
C ASP A 334 22.93 -3.19 -18.61
N PRO A 335 24.17 -3.42 -19.09
CA PRO A 335 24.56 -3.40 -20.50
C PRO A 335 23.96 -4.54 -21.33
N GLY A 336 23.64 -4.26 -22.60
CA GLY A 336 23.07 -5.25 -23.52
C GLY A 336 24.08 -6.32 -23.97
N GLY A 337 23.57 -7.50 -24.34
CA GLY A 337 24.37 -8.58 -24.95
C GLY A 337 25.33 -9.30 -24.00
N LEU A 338 25.20 -9.11 -22.68
CA LEU A 338 26.08 -9.72 -21.68
C LEU A 338 25.39 -10.80 -20.83
N GLY A 339 24.19 -11.24 -21.19
CA GLY A 339 23.46 -12.31 -20.50
C GLY A 339 22.59 -11.87 -19.32
N PHE A 340 22.45 -10.56 -19.05
CA PHE A 340 21.65 -10.07 -17.91
C PHE A 340 20.15 -10.35 -18.08
N SER A 341 19.61 -10.29 -19.29
CA SER A 341 18.20 -10.57 -19.57
C SER A 341 17.85 -12.05 -19.36
N GLU A 342 18.76 -12.96 -19.69
CA GLU A 342 18.64 -14.39 -19.47
C GLU A 342 18.75 -14.74 -17.98
N ALA A 343 19.64 -14.05 -17.25
CA ALA A 343 19.72 -14.15 -15.80
C ALA A 343 18.42 -13.64 -15.13
N ALA A 344 17.86 -12.53 -15.64
CA ALA A 344 16.59 -12.01 -15.17
C ALA A 344 15.44 -13.01 -15.41
N VAL A 345 15.38 -13.69 -16.55
CA VAL A 345 14.38 -14.75 -16.80
C VAL A 345 14.48 -15.88 -15.77
N LYS A 346 15.70 -16.36 -15.48
CA LYS A 346 15.90 -17.42 -14.49
C LYS A 346 15.43 -16.99 -13.10
N LEU A 347 15.76 -15.77 -12.68
CA LEU A 347 15.34 -15.22 -11.40
C LEU A 347 13.83 -14.95 -11.36
N ALA A 348 13.26 -14.39 -12.42
CA ALA A 348 11.82 -14.09 -12.50
C ALA A 348 10.98 -15.38 -12.42
N SER A 349 11.43 -16.48 -13.03
CA SER A 349 10.71 -17.76 -13.00
C SER A 349 10.52 -18.37 -11.60
N THR A 350 11.24 -17.88 -10.58
CA THR A 350 11.08 -18.30 -9.17
C THR A 350 10.24 -17.34 -8.34
N MET A 351 9.83 -16.20 -8.92
CA MET A 351 9.07 -15.17 -8.22
C MET A 351 7.58 -15.52 -8.20
N ARG A 352 6.87 -14.95 -7.24
CA ARG A 352 5.42 -15.06 -7.12
C ARG A 352 4.80 -13.71 -6.79
N MET A 353 3.85 -13.30 -7.62
CA MET A 353 3.06 -12.10 -7.45
C MET A 353 1.87 -12.33 -6.52
N ASN A 354 1.44 -11.25 -5.87
CA ASN A 354 0.13 -11.17 -5.25
C ASN A 354 -0.93 -11.07 -6.35
N LEU A 355 -2.12 -11.65 -6.16
CA LEU A 355 -3.14 -11.72 -7.22
C LEU A 355 -3.88 -10.40 -7.50
N TRP A 356 -3.52 -9.34 -6.78
CA TRP A 356 -4.01 -7.98 -6.98
C TRP A 356 -2.84 -7.01 -6.92
N SER A 357 -2.75 -6.12 -7.89
CA SER A 357 -1.66 -5.14 -8.00
C SER A 357 -1.86 -3.95 -7.06
N SER A 358 -0.80 -3.14 -6.89
CA SER A 358 -0.88 -1.92 -6.06
C SER A 358 -1.69 -0.82 -6.71
N ASP A 359 -1.80 -0.84 -8.04
CA ASP A 359 -2.59 0.08 -8.85
C ASP A 359 -4.06 -0.37 -9.02
N ALA A 360 -4.49 -1.28 -8.13
CA ALA A 360 -5.87 -1.72 -7.93
C ALA A 360 -6.48 -2.51 -9.11
N GLU A 361 -5.68 -3.36 -9.76
CA GLU A 361 -6.08 -4.18 -10.90
C GLU A 361 -5.72 -5.68 -10.75
N PRO A 362 -6.37 -6.55 -11.52
CA PRO A 362 -6.00 -7.95 -11.66
C PRO A 362 -4.57 -8.12 -12.18
N VAL A 363 -3.95 -9.25 -11.82
CA VAL A 363 -2.68 -9.66 -12.44
C VAL A 363 -2.81 -10.97 -13.22
N GLU A 364 -3.78 -11.82 -12.89
CA GLU A 364 -3.97 -13.13 -13.53
C GLU A 364 -4.20 -12.98 -15.05
N GLY A 365 -3.44 -13.73 -15.85
CA GLY A 365 -3.49 -13.63 -17.31
C GLY A 365 -2.87 -12.35 -17.88
N GLY A 366 -2.30 -11.51 -17.03
CA GLY A 366 -1.56 -10.31 -17.40
C GLY A 366 -0.11 -10.60 -17.77
N VAL A 367 0.54 -9.60 -18.35
CA VAL A 367 1.95 -9.61 -18.73
C VAL A 367 2.71 -8.64 -17.83
N VAL A 368 3.77 -9.11 -17.18
CA VAL A 368 4.63 -8.30 -16.31
C VAL A 368 6.04 -8.19 -16.89
N HIS A 369 6.62 -7.00 -16.78
CA HIS A 369 7.99 -6.69 -17.21
C HIS A 369 8.89 -6.55 -15.96
N VAL A 370 9.58 -7.62 -15.61
CA VAL A 370 10.36 -7.72 -14.37
C VAL A 370 11.79 -7.27 -14.63
N ALA A 371 12.12 -6.06 -14.16
CA ALA A 371 13.47 -5.54 -14.21
C ALA A 371 14.27 -5.93 -12.96
N ILE A 372 15.31 -6.74 -13.12
CA ILE A 372 16.16 -7.26 -12.03
C ILE A 372 17.57 -6.69 -12.17
N ARG A 373 18.06 -6.08 -11.09
CA ARG A 373 19.45 -5.64 -10.99
C ARG A 373 20.30 -6.74 -10.36
N LEU A 374 21.36 -7.13 -11.06
CA LEU A 374 22.38 -8.04 -10.56
C LEU A 374 23.65 -7.25 -10.25
N ASN A 375 24.23 -7.50 -9.08
CA ASN A 375 25.52 -6.94 -8.68
C ASN A 375 26.46 -8.09 -8.33
N LEU A 376 27.72 -7.96 -8.71
CA LEU A 376 28.79 -8.86 -8.32
C LEU A 376 29.60 -8.18 -7.21
N ASP A 377 29.67 -8.81 -6.04
CA ASP A 377 30.56 -8.33 -4.97
C ASP A 377 32.00 -8.78 -5.28
N PRO A 378 32.93 -7.86 -5.56
CA PRO A 378 34.31 -8.21 -5.89
C PRO A 378 35.06 -8.93 -4.76
N ALA A 379 34.54 -8.95 -3.53
CA ALA A 379 35.17 -9.60 -2.37
C ALA A 379 34.92 -11.12 -2.25
N THR A 380 34.12 -11.73 -3.15
CA THR A 380 33.75 -13.15 -3.09
C THR A 380 34.43 -14.06 -4.12
N ASN A 381 35.53 -13.61 -4.72
CA ASN A 381 36.27 -14.38 -5.73
C ASN A 381 37.58 -14.95 -5.19
#